data_AF-A0A0B8Q7N1-F1
#
_entry.id   AF-A0A0B8Q7N1-F1
#
_cell.length_a   1.000
_cell.length_b   1.000
_cell.length_c   1.000
_cell.angle_alpha   90.00
_cell.angle_beta   90.00
_cell.angle_gamma   90.00
#
_symmetry.space_group_name_H-M   'P 1'
#
loop_
_entity.id
_entity.type
_entity.pdbx_description
1 polymer ?
#
loop_
_entity_poly.entity_id
_entity_poly.type
_entity_poly.pdbx_seq_one_letter_code
_entity_poly.pdbx_strand_id
1 'polypeptide(L)'
;MIPPVLSLIPYFMIVKFLGLIDNHLAVWLPFTTTPFGIFLMRQHVVASIPKELLEAAKLDGAGEFRTYWSVVLPLMKPALATLAIVQFVFFWNMFMQPLVVLTSPENYVITQALRSVQGIPNTPWAR
;
A
#
# COMPACT_ATOMS: atom_id res chain seq x y z
N MET A 1 3.69 16.02 -13.07
CA MET A 1 3.51 15.36 -11.75
C MET A 1 2.94 16.41 -10.80
N ILE A 2 1.85 16.11 -10.11
CA ILE A 2 1.31 17.00 -9.07
C ILE A 2 2.16 16.78 -7.80
N PRO A 3 2.66 17.83 -7.14
CA PRO A 3 3.38 17.69 -5.88
C PRO A 3 2.54 16.90 -4.85
N PRO A 4 3.06 15.81 -4.25
CA PRO A 4 2.29 14.96 -3.33
C PRO A 4 1.71 15.72 -2.13
N VAL A 5 2.37 16.81 -1.71
CA VAL A 5 1.91 17.68 -0.62
C VAL A 5 0.57 18.34 -0.94
N LEU A 6 0.30 18.68 -2.21
CA LEU A 6 -0.99 19.26 -2.62
C LEU A 6 -2.14 18.27 -2.49
N SER A 7 -1.85 16.96 -2.54
CA SER A 7 -2.85 15.90 -2.37
C SER A 7 -3.20 15.63 -0.91
N LEU A 8 -2.49 16.21 0.07
CA LEU A 8 -2.76 15.99 1.50
C LEU A 8 -4.10 16.56 1.95
N ILE A 9 -4.49 17.75 1.46
CA ILE A 9 -5.77 18.37 1.84
C ILE A 9 -6.95 17.53 1.35
N PRO A 10 -7.04 17.16 0.05
CA PRO A 10 -8.10 16.27 -0.43
C PRO A 10 -8.12 14.91 0.30
N TYR A 11 -6.94 14.34 0.56
CA TYR A 11 -6.82 13.08 1.29
C TYR A 11 -7.42 13.18 2.70
N PHE A 12 -7.05 14.21 3.47
CA PHE A 12 -7.60 14.44 4.80
C PHE A 12 -9.12 14.64 4.76
N MET A 13 -9.63 15.40 3.79
CA MET A 13 -11.06 15.62 3.62
C MET A 13 -11.81 14.31 3.38
N ILE A 14 -11.27 13.40 2.54
CA ILE A 14 -11.87 12.08 2.29
C ILE A 14 -11.84 11.22 3.54
N VAL A 15 -10.71 11.13 4.23
CA VAL A 15 -10.58 10.35 5.47
C VAL A 15 -11.55 10.86 6.54
N LYS A 16 -11.66 12.18 6.68
CA LYS A 16 -12.62 12.82 7.60
C LYS A 16 -14.06 12.52 7.21
N PHE A 17 -14.40 12.62 5.93
CA PHE A 17 -15.74 12.30 5.43
C PHE A 17 -16.12 10.83 5.69
N LEU A 18 -15.16 9.91 5.55
CA LEU A 18 -15.35 8.49 5.84
C LEU A 18 -15.35 8.15 7.34
N GLY A 19 -15.10 9.12 8.23
CA GLY A 19 -15.03 8.89 9.68
C GLY A 19 -13.82 8.07 10.12
N LEU A 20 -12.75 8.04 9.33
CA LEU A 20 -11.55 7.23 9.58
C LEU A 20 -10.42 7.99 10.28
N ILE A 21 -10.68 9.20 10.79
CA ILE A 21 -9.68 9.96 11.56
C ILE A 21 -9.30 9.18 12.80
N ASP A 22 -8.01 9.18 13.11
CA ASP A 22 -7.39 8.45 14.20
C ASP A 22 -7.56 6.93 14.11
N ASN A 23 -7.72 6.40 12.89
CA ASN A 23 -7.84 4.97 12.63
C ASN A 23 -6.76 4.51 11.64
N HIS A 24 -6.10 3.39 11.92
CA HIS A 24 -5.10 2.78 11.03
C HIS A 24 -5.63 2.49 9.61
N LEU A 25 -6.94 2.27 9.45
CA LEU A 25 -7.58 2.15 8.13
C LEU A 25 -7.31 3.36 7.24
N ALA A 26 -7.26 4.58 7.79
CA ALA A 26 -6.93 5.77 7.01
C ALA A 26 -5.55 5.70 6.37
N VAL A 27 -4.62 4.97 7.00
CA VAL A 27 -3.22 4.90 6.60
C VAL A 27 -2.99 3.86 5.50
N TRP A 28 -3.54 2.65 5.60
CA TRP A 28 -3.22 1.59 4.63
C TRP A 28 -4.29 1.38 3.55
N LEU A 29 -5.57 1.65 3.84
CA LEU A 29 -6.68 1.42 2.90
C LEU A 29 -6.50 2.14 1.54
N PRO A 30 -6.14 3.44 1.51
CA PRO A 30 -5.97 4.18 0.24
C PRO A 30 -4.87 3.60 -0.65
N PHE A 31 -3.93 2.86 -0.07
CA PHE A 31 -2.73 2.40 -0.77
C PHE A 31 -2.68 0.90 -1.00
N THR A 32 -3.78 0.19 -0.70
CA THR A 32 -3.99 -1.20 -1.07
C THR A 32 -3.78 -1.45 -2.55
N THR A 33 -4.10 -0.46 -3.38
CA THR A 33 -3.90 -0.49 -4.82
C THR A 33 -3.17 0.77 -5.28
N THR A 34 -2.05 0.60 -5.98
CA THR A 34 -1.31 1.73 -6.56
C THR A 34 -1.23 1.61 -8.07
N PRO A 35 -1.20 2.73 -8.82
CA PRO A 35 -1.02 2.71 -10.26
C PRO A 35 0.26 1.96 -10.69
N PHE A 36 1.34 2.13 -9.92
CA PHE A 36 2.59 1.40 -10.14
C PHE A 36 2.41 -0.11 -9.97
N GLY A 37 1.74 -0.55 -8.90
CA GLY A 37 1.46 -1.98 -8.68
C GLY A 37 0.62 -2.60 -9.79
N ILE A 38 -0.44 -1.91 -10.24
CA ILE A 38 -1.25 -2.36 -11.37
C ILE A 38 -0.39 -2.48 -12.64
N PHE A 39 0.40 -1.45 -12.95
CA PHE A 39 1.24 -1.42 -14.13
C PHE A 39 2.26 -2.57 -14.11
N LEU A 40 3.00 -2.73 -13.02
CA LEU A 40 4.02 -3.76 -12.86
C LEU A 40 3.43 -5.17 -13.01
N MET A 41 2.32 -5.44 -12.33
CA MET A 41 1.66 -6.73 -12.37
C MET A 41 1.10 -7.03 -13.76
N ARG A 42 0.45 -6.06 -14.40
CA ARG A 42 -0.04 -6.21 -15.77
C ARG A 42 1.09 -6.52 -16.74
N GLN A 43 2.20 -5.79 -16.64
CA GLN A 43 3.35 -5.98 -17.52
C GLN A 43 3.95 -7.37 -17.37
N HIS A 44 4.10 -7.85 -16.13
CA HIS A 44 4.62 -9.19 -15.88
C HIS A 44 3.64 -10.29 -16.31
N VAL A 45 2.33 -10.13 -16.06
CA VAL A 45 1.29 -11.06 -16.54
C VAL A 45 1.37 -11.22 -18.06
N VAL A 46 1.44 -10.11 -18.81
CA VAL A 46 1.50 -10.13 -20.27
C VAL A 46 2.80 -10.76 -20.78
N ALA A 47 3.92 -10.57 -20.08
CA ALA A 47 5.22 -11.09 -20.49
C ALA A 47 5.43 -12.57 -20.11
N SER A 48 4.83 -13.03 -19.00
CA SER A 48 5.18 -14.31 -18.38
C SER A 48 4.11 -15.39 -18.49
N ILE A 49 2.90 -15.07 -18.94
CA ILE A 49 1.80 -16.03 -19.10
C ILE A 49 1.54 -16.27 -20.60
N PRO A 50 2.06 -17.37 -21.16
CA PRO A 50 1.71 -17.85 -22.50
C PRO A 50 0.20 -18.08 -22.65
N LYS A 51 -0.34 -17.75 -23.83
CA LYS A 51 -1.78 -17.93 -24.10
C LYS A 51 -2.16 -19.42 -24.12
N GLU A 52 -1.24 -20.27 -24.54
CA GLU A 52 -1.39 -21.71 -24.67
C GLU A 52 -1.70 -22.37 -23.32
N LEU A 53 -1.13 -21.85 -22.23
CA LEU A 53 -1.44 -22.32 -20.86
C LEU A 53 -2.89 -22.00 -20.46
N LEU A 54 -3.42 -20.86 -20.89
CA LEU A 54 -4.80 -20.47 -20.63
C LEU A 54 -5.78 -21.30 -21.48
N GLU A 55 -5.40 -21.61 -22.72
CA GLU A 55 -6.18 -22.49 -23.60
C GLU A 55 -6.19 -23.93 -23.10
N ALA A 56 -5.05 -24.45 -22.63
CA ALA A 56 -4.96 -25.78 -22.00
C ALA A 56 -5.88 -25.88 -20.76
N ALA A 57 -5.85 -24.87 -19.89
CA ALA A 57 -6.74 -24.83 -18.73
C ALA A 57 -8.24 -24.85 -19.13
N LYS A 58 -8.60 -24.19 -20.24
CA LYS A 58 -9.97 -24.20 -20.78
C LYS A 58 -10.35 -25.57 -21.37
N LEU A 59 -9.43 -26.22 -22.09
CA LEU A 59 -9.63 -27.58 -22.60
C LEU A 59 -9.82 -28.60 -21.46
N ASP A 60 -9.12 -28.41 -20.34
CA ASP A 60 -9.28 -29.20 -19.12
C ASP A 60 -10.56 -28.87 -18.32
N GLY A 61 -11.42 -27.98 -18.84
CA GLY A 61 -12.68 -27.59 -18.22
C GLY A 61 -12.52 -26.69 -16.99
N ALA A 62 -11.37 -26.06 -16.77
CA ALA A 62 -11.19 -25.11 -15.69
C ALA A 62 -11.94 -23.80 -15.99
N GLY A 63 -12.86 -23.41 -15.10
CA GLY A 63 -13.49 -22.09 -15.14
C GLY A 63 -12.50 -20.97 -14.80
N GLU A 64 -12.82 -19.73 -15.18
CA GLU A 64 -11.94 -18.55 -15.06
C GLU A 64 -11.34 -18.38 -13.65
N PHE A 65 -12.13 -18.58 -12.59
CA PHE A 65 -11.63 -18.50 -11.21
C PHE A 65 -10.58 -19.57 -10.88
N ARG A 66 -10.80 -20.82 -11.33
CA ARG A 66 -9.85 -21.93 -11.14
C ARG A 66 -8.57 -21.68 -11.94
N THR A 67 -8.69 -21.19 -13.17
CA THR A 67 -7.56 -20.80 -14.03
C THR A 67 -6.74 -19.69 -13.37
N TYR A 68 -7.40 -18.65 -12.84
CA TYR A 68 -6.73 -17.60 -12.10
C TYR A 68 -5.96 -18.15 -10.89
N TRP A 69 -6.64 -18.90 -10.02
CA TRP A 69 -6.07 -19.31 -8.74
C TRP A 69 -5.01 -20.41 -8.87
N SER A 70 -5.20 -21.34 -9.82
CA SER A 70 -4.37 -22.55 -9.94
C SER A 70 -3.27 -22.43 -10.97
N VAL A 71 -3.40 -21.52 -11.96
CA VAL A 71 -2.44 -21.38 -13.06
C VAL A 71 -1.77 -20.00 -13.01
N VAL A 72 -2.56 -18.93 -13.09
CA VAL A 72 -2.04 -17.56 -13.16
C VAL A 72 -1.33 -17.17 -11.86
N LEU A 73 -2.02 -17.26 -10.72
CA LEU A 73 -1.54 -16.77 -9.43
C LEU A 73 -0.21 -17.42 -8.98
N PRO A 74 0.00 -18.75 -9.12
CA PRO A 74 1.28 -19.38 -8.81
C PRO A 74 2.44 -18.91 -9.69
N LEU A 75 2.20 -18.70 -10.99
CA LEU A 75 3.21 -18.16 -11.91
C LEU A 75 3.56 -16.71 -11.58
N MET A 76 2.62 -15.97 -11.00
CA MET A 76 2.81 -14.57 -10.60
C MET A 76 3.52 -14.37 -9.25
N LYS A 77 3.80 -15.44 -8.47
CA LYS A 77 4.43 -15.35 -7.15
C LYS A 77 5.72 -14.51 -7.12
N PRO A 78 6.67 -14.64 -8.07
CA PRO A 78 7.90 -13.85 -8.06
C PRO A 78 7.65 -12.35 -8.24
N ALA A 79 6.71 -11.97 -9.12
CA ALA A 79 6.34 -10.58 -9.33
C ALA A 79 5.62 -10.00 -8.10
N LEU A 80 4.73 -10.78 -7.48
CA LEU A 80 4.06 -10.40 -6.25
C LEU A 80 5.05 -10.16 -5.11
N ALA A 81 6.07 -11.01 -4.96
CA ALA A 81 7.12 -10.82 -3.96
C ALA A 81 7.89 -9.50 -4.20
N THR A 82 8.27 -9.23 -5.45
CA THR A 82 8.92 -7.98 -5.83
C THR A 82 8.05 -6.77 -5.51
N LEU A 83 6.78 -6.80 -5.91
CA LEU A 83 5.84 -5.71 -5.65
C LEU A 83 5.66 -5.50 -4.14
N ALA A 84 5.52 -6.58 -3.37
CA ALA A 84 5.37 -6.51 -1.92
C ALA A 84 6.57 -5.84 -1.25
N ILE A 85 7.79 -6.19 -1.63
CA ILE A 85 9.01 -5.57 -1.09
C ILE A 85 9.06 -4.07 -1.42
N VAL A 86 8.84 -3.71 -2.69
CA VAL A 86 8.89 -2.30 -3.12
C VAL A 86 7.85 -1.46 -2.39
N GLN A 87 6.61 -1.96 -2.31
CA GLN A 87 5.52 -1.29 -1.61
C GLN A 87 5.76 -1.20 -0.11
N PHE A 88 6.25 -2.27 0.51
CA PHE A 88 6.57 -2.28 1.93
C PHE A 88 7.57 -1.19 2.28
N VAL A 89 8.69 -1.10 1.54
CA VAL A 89 9.69 -0.05 1.77
C VAL A 89 9.09 1.35 1.58
N PHE A 90 8.23 1.54 0.57
CA PHE A 90 7.57 2.81 0.33
C PHE A 90 6.67 3.24 1.50
N PHE A 91 5.79 2.36 1.96
CA PHE A 91 4.87 2.66 3.07
C PHE A 91 5.57 2.75 4.43
N TRP A 92 6.65 1.98 4.63
CA TRP A 92 7.45 2.06 5.84
C TRP A 92 8.08 3.45 6.02
N ASN A 93 8.50 4.08 4.93
CA ASN A 93 9.10 5.41 4.95
C ASN A 93 8.06 6.54 4.87
N MET A 94 6.77 6.21 4.85
CA MET A 94 5.71 7.18 4.72
C MET A 94 5.45 7.88 6.06
N PHE A 95 5.51 9.22 6.04
CA PHE A 95 5.40 10.04 7.26
C PHE A 95 4.28 11.07 7.19
N MET A 96 4.19 11.81 6.08
CA MET A 96 3.27 12.97 5.98
C MET A 96 1.79 12.62 6.13
N GLN A 97 1.34 11.48 5.63
CA GLN A 97 -0.07 11.12 5.67
C GLN A 97 -0.52 10.62 7.05
N PRO A 98 0.18 9.66 7.71
CA PRO A 98 -0.07 9.32 9.10
C PRO A 98 -0.13 10.54 10.02
N LEU A 99 0.80 11.48 9.84
CA LEU A 99 0.88 12.69 10.67
C LEU A 99 -0.40 13.54 10.63
N VAL A 100 -1.12 13.55 9.51
CA VAL A 100 -2.31 14.40 9.31
C VAL A 100 -3.60 13.70 9.75
N VAL A 101 -3.62 12.35 9.81
CA VAL A 101 -4.84 11.58 10.09
C VAL A 101 -4.81 10.83 11.43
N LEU A 102 -3.64 10.50 11.96
CA LEU A 102 -3.46 9.86 13.27
C LEU A 102 -3.05 10.92 14.29
N THR A 103 -3.91 11.15 15.29
CA THR A 103 -3.74 12.25 16.25
C THR A 103 -3.36 11.77 17.63
N SER A 104 -3.83 10.59 18.03
CA SER A 104 -3.62 10.04 19.37
C SER A 104 -2.29 9.26 19.43
N PRO A 105 -1.43 9.47 20.45
CA PRO A 105 -0.11 8.83 20.54
C PRO A 105 -0.12 7.30 20.45
N GLU A 106 -1.17 6.65 20.96
CA GLU A 106 -1.39 5.21 20.91
C GLU A 106 -1.59 4.67 19.49
N ASN A 107 -2.01 5.51 18.55
CA ASN A 107 -2.24 5.16 17.15
C ASN A 107 -1.08 5.60 16.24
N TYR A 108 0.01 6.12 16.79
CA TYR A 108 1.14 6.56 15.97
C TYR A 108 1.86 5.38 15.32
N VAL A 109 2.11 5.52 14.02
CA VAL A 109 3.07 4.66 13.32
C VAL A 109 4.49 4.96 13.80
N ILE A 110 5.42 4.01 13.64
CA ILE A 110 6.79 4.11 14.17
C ILE A 110 7.51 5.39 13.73
N THR A 111 7.31 5.85 12.50
CA THR A 111 7.93 7.07 11.96
C THR A 111 7.40 8.32 12.65
N GLN A 112 6.11 8.35 13.02
CA GLN A 112 5.48 9.43 13.77
C GLN A 112 5.88 9.41 15.25
N ALA A 113 5.85 8.24 15.88
CA ALA A 113 6.24 8.07 17.29
C ALA A 113 7.71 8.41 17.53
N LEU A 114 8.61 8.02 16.63
CA LEU A 114 10.02 8.39 16.75
C LEU A 114 10.20 9.91 16.69
N ARG A 115 9.43 10.60 15.85
CA ARG A 115 9.47 12.06 15.74
C ARG A 115 8.91 12.75 16.98
N SER A 116 7.86 12.23 17.60
CA SER A 116 7.27 12.83 18.81
C SER A 116 8.24 12.77 20.01
N VAL A 117 9.05 11.72 20.11
CA VAL A 117 10.08 11.59 21.17
C VAL A 117 11.28 12.52 20.93
N GLN A 118 11.66 12.76 19.67
CA GLN A 118 12.73 13.71 19.33
C GLN A 118 12.36 15.18 19.66
N GLY A 119 11.07 15.51 19.75
CA GLY A 119 10.58 16.88 19.93
C GLY A 119 10.57 17.39 21.38
N ILE A 120 10.99 16.59 22.36
CA ILE A 120 10.86 16.94 23.78
C ILE A 120 12.23 16.83 24.49
N PRO A 121 13.02 17.91 24.57
CA PRO A 121 13.92 18.10 25.68
C PRO A 121 13.11 18.64 26.87
N ASN A 122 12.29 17.80 27.50
CA ASN A 122 11.80 18.07 28.87
C ASN A 122 12.90 17.70 29.86
N THR A 123 14.09 18.28 29.68
CA THR A 123 15.16 18.20 30.66
C THR A 123 14.88 19.23 31.76
N PRO A 124 14.77 18.81 33.05
CA PRO A 124 14.42 19.71 34.16
C PRO A 124 15.38 20.89 34.40
N TRP A 125 16.52 20.92 33.72
CA TRP A 125 17.65 21.83 33.93
C TRP A 125 17.81 22.88 32.82
N ALA A 126 16.90 22.93 31.83
CA ALA A 126 16.89 23.94 30.78
C ALA A 126 15.90 25.09 31.07
N ARG A 127 15.93 25.62 32.30
CA ARG A 127 15.35 26.92 32.69
C ARG A 127 16.44 27.82 33.24
#